data_AF-A0A956CI17-F1
#
_entry.id   AF-A0A956CI17-F1
#
_cell.length_a   1.000
_cell.length_b   1.000
_cell.length_c   1.000
_cell.angle_alpha   90.00
_cell.angle_beta   90.00
_cell.angle_gamma   90.00
#
_symmetry.space_group_name_H-M   'P 1'
#
loop_
_entity.id
_entity.type
_entity.pdbx_description
1 polymer ?
#
loop_
_entity_poly.entity_id
_entity_poly.type
_entity_poly.pdbx_seq_one_letter_code
_entity_poly.pdbx_strand_id
1 'polypeptide(L)'
;MRWWTLTLCSGVLACSSTPSAPNPNDAPAAPAAPAAQAAARVIGKLQTRDETLIMTSTAEGVRFGVTRNDGQVVLQGGDEAELRRAHPELFGLFKNATAKSFVDARLDVRPKPPDVGTPR
;
A
#
# COMPACT_ATOMS: atom_id res chain seq x y z
N MET A 1 37.27 -38.32 -51.49
CA MET A 1 37.64 -36.93 -51.85
C MET A 1 37.74 -36.13 -50.57
N ARG A 2 38.97 -35.66 -50.30
CA ARG A 2 39.37 -34.40 -49.65
C ARG A 2 38.63 -33.91 -48.39
N TRP A 3 39.40 -33.92 -47.29
CA TRP A 3 39.29 -33.05 -46.12
C TRP A 3 39.26 -31.56 -46.52
N TRP A 4 38.87 -30.67 -45.59
CA TRP A 4 39.59 -29.43 -45.23
C TRP A 4 39.10 -28.88 -43.87
N THR A 5 39.97 -28.07 -43.30
CA THR A 5 40.27 -27.81 -41.90
C THR A 5 39.86 -26.41 -41.45
N LEU A 6 39.70 -26.27 -40.11
CA LEU A 6 39.98 -25.12 -39.23
C LEU A 6 39.63 -23.68 -39.67
N THR A 7 38.96 -22.95 -38.78
CA THR A 7 39.34 -21.58 -38.35
C THR A 7 38.71 -21.32 -36.97
N LEU A 8 39.46 -21.41 -35.87
CA LEU A 8 40.15 -20.32 -35.15
C LEU A 8 39.27 -19.13 -34.75
N CYS A 9 38.85 -19.09 -33.48
CA CYS A 9 38.63 -17.87 -32.69
C CYS A 9 39.26 -18.14 -31.32
N SER A 10 40.54 -17.81 -31.17
CA SER A 10 41.02 -16.57 -30.54
C SER A 10 40.49 -16.44 -29.11
N GLY A 11 41.34 -16.85 -28.17
CA GLY A 11 41.12 -16.68 -26.75
C GLY A 11 41.16 -15.21 -26.34
N VAL A 12 40.45 -14.92 -25.26
CA VAL A 12 40.72 -13.79 -24.39
C VAL A 12 40.81 -14.35 -22.97
N LEU A 13 41.96 -14.12 -22.35
CA LEU A 13 42.23 -14.37 -20.94
C LEU A 13 41.24 -13.57 -20.08
N ALA A 14 40.68 -14.17 -19.02
CA ALA A 14 40.32 -13.41 -17.82
C ALA A 14 40.05 -14.32 -16.61
N CYS A 15 40.91 -14.15 -15.60
CA CYS A 15 40.60 -14.20 -14.16
C CYS A 15 40.27 -15.56 -13.52
N SER A 16 41.34 -16.27 -13.18
CA SER A 16 41.41 -17.13 -11.99
C SER A 16 40.92 -16.34 -10.76
N SER A 17 39.70 -16.63 -10.31
CA SER A 17 39.21 -16.17 -9.01
C SER A 17 39.33 -17.34 -8.06
N THR A 18 40.40 -17.36 -7.27
CA THR A 18 40.57 -18.26 -6.14
C THR A 18 39.33 -18.12 -5.26
N PRO A 19 38.57 -19.18 -4.93
CA PRO A 19 37.53 -19.07 -3.92
C PRO A 19 38.24 -18.84 -2.58
N SER A 20 38.18 -17.60 -2.09
CA SER A 20 38.58 -17.28 -0.72
C SER A 20 37.77 -18.17 0.22
N ALA A 21 38.47 -18.93 1.05
CA ALA A 21 37.86 -19.72 2.10
C ALA A 21 37.00 -18.79 3.01
N PRO A 22 35.80 -19.21 3.40
CA PRO A 22 34.95 -18.41 4.28
C PRO A 22 35.65 -18.20 5.62
N ASN A 23 35.75 -16.93 6.04
CA ASN A 23 36.32 -16.55 7.31
C ASN A 23 35.35 -16.99 8.43
N PRO A 24 35.76 -17.79 9.42
CA PRO A 24 34.86 -18.26 10.49
C PRO A 24 34.34 -17.16 11.42
N ASN A 25 34.76 -15.91 11.22
CA ASN A 25 34.31 -14.73 11.97
C ASN A 25 33.26 -13.88 11.24
N ASP A 26 32.78 -14.29 10.06
CA ASP A 26 31.55 -13.72 9.49
C ASP A 26 30.36 -14.25 10.28
N ALA A 27 30.13 -13.64 11.44
CA ALA A 27 28.88 -13.80 12.16
C ALA A 27 27.75 -13.36 11.22
N PRO A 28 26.68 -14.16 11.02
CA PRO A 28 25.57 -13.78 10.17
C PRO A 28 25.03 -12.44 10.68
N ALA A 29 25.07 -11.42 9.80
CA ALA A 29 24.45 -10.14 10.08
C ALA A 29 23.02 -10.41 10.55
N ALA A 30 22.72 -10.01 11.79
CA ALA A 30 21.40 -10.18 12.36
C ALA A 30 20.37 -9.60 11.37
N PRO A 31 19.28 -10.33 11.07
CA PRO A 31 18.26 -9.82 10.17
C PRO A 31 17.78 -8.47 10.71
N ALA A 32 17.97 -7.42 9.91
CA ALA A 32 17.48 -6.10 10.24
C ALA A 32 15.99 -6.22 10.59
N ALA A 33 15.61 -5.81 11.80
CA ALA A 33 14.22 -5.83 12.23
C ALA A 33 13.39 -5.09 11.17
N PRO A 34 12.27 -5.66 10.68
CA PRO A 34 11.43 -4.97 9.73
C PRO A 34 11.03 -3.63 10.34
N ALA A 35 11.35 -2.55 9.63
CA ALA A 35 10.95 -1.20 10.02
C ALA A 35 9.47 -1.23 10.36
N ALA A 36 9.10 -0.78 11.56
CA ALA A 36 7.73 -0.76 12.02
C ALA A 36 6.88 0.06 11.03
N GLN A 37 6.23 -0.63 10.10
CA GLN A 37 5.26 -0.02 9.21
C GLN A 37 4.17 0.54 10.11
N ALA A 38 4.01 1.86 10.10
CA ALA A 38 2.91 2.52 10.79
C ALA A 38 1.63 1.77 10.44
N ALA A 39 0.98 1.20 11.45
CA ALA A 39 -0.14 0.28 11.26
C ALA A 39 -1.22 0.97 10.41
N ALA A 40 -1.45 0.43 9.22
CA ALA A 40 -2.42 0.97 8.29
C ALA A 40 -3.81 0.94 8.95
N ARG A 41 -4.45 2.10 9.12
CA ARG A 41 -5.73 2.20 9.84
C ARG A 41 -6.87 2.42 8.86
N VAL A 42 -7.88 1.56 8.91
CA VAL A 42 -9.11 1.77 8.14
C VAL A 42 -9.85 2.98 8.71
N ILE A 43 -10.03 4.01 7.89
CA ILE A 43 -10.69 5.28 8.25
C ILE A 43 -12.10 5.40 7.68
N GLY A 44 -12.46 4.53 6.73
CA GLY A 44 -13.78 4.55 6.12
C GLY A 44 -14.04 3.28 5.32
N LYS A 45 -15.32 2.94 5.20
CA LYS A 45 -15.80 1.89 4.31
C LYS A 45 -17.06 2.40 3.63
N LEU A 46 -17.15 2.20 2.32
CA LEU A 46 -18.34 2.48 1.52
C LEU A 46 -18.74 1.18 0.84
N GLN A 47 -19.91 0.66 1.21
CA GLN A 47 -20.43 -0.58 0.64
C GLN A 47 -21.57 -0.25 -0.31
N THR A 48 -21.51 -0.85 -1.50
CA THR A 48 -22.55 -0.83 -2.52
C THR A 48 -23.10 -2.25 -2.69
N ARG A 49 -24.07 -2.41 -3.61
CA ARG A 49 -24.68 -3.70 -3.90
C ARG A 49 -23.66 -4.74 -4.41
N ASP A 50 -22.63 -4.30 -5.11
CA ASP A 50 -21.72 -5.18 -5.84
C ASP A 50 -20.27 -5.07 -5.33
N GLU A 51 -19.91 -3.91 -4.77
CA GLU A 51 -18.52 -3.58 -4.40
C GLU A 51 -18.44 -2.90 -3.03
N THR A 52 -17.32 -3.12 -2.35
CA THR A 52 -16.93 -2.50 -1.08
C THR A 52 -15.63 -1.73 -1.29
N LEU A 53 -15.68 -0.42 -1.10
CA LEU A 53 -14.53 0.46 -1.03
C LEU A 53 -14.05 0.59 0.43
N ILE A 54 -12.77 0.36 0.67
CA ILE A 54 -12.10 0.50 1.96
C ILE A 54 -11.09 1.63 1.84
N MET A 55 -11.15 2.59 2.76
CA MET A 55 -10.21 3.67 2.87
C MET A 55 -9.26 3.42 4.04
N THR A 56 -7.97 3.41 3.77
CA THR A 56 -6.94 3.12 4.76
C THR A 56 -5.97 4.28 4.84
N SER A 57 -5.81 4.85 6.03
CA SER A 57 -4.76 5.81 6.31
C SER A 57 -3.44 5.07 6.54
N THR A 58 -2.42 5.41 5.76
CA THR A 58 -1.05 4.94 5.91
C THR A 58 -0.13 6.13 6.20
N ALA A 59 1.16 5.87 6.41
CA ALA A 59 2.16 6.93 6.58
C ALA A 59 2.32 7.82 5.32
N GLU A 60 1.97 7.31 4.15
CA GLU A 60 2.08 8.01 2.86
C GLU A 60 0.81 8.79 2.50
N GLY A 61 -0.29 8.58 3.21
CA GLY A 61 -1.57 9.20 2.95
C GLY A 61 -2.73 8.20 2.93
N VAL A 62 -3.84 8.59 2.32
CA VAL A 62 -5.02 7.73 2.19
C VAL A 62 -4.86 6.80 0.99
N ARG A 63 -5.01 5.51 1.23
CA ARG A 63 -5.03 4.44 0.22
C ARG A 63 -6.43 3.86 0.11
N PHE A 64 -6.79 3.44 -1.10
CA PHE A 64 -8.10 2.91 -1.42
C PHE A 64 -7.98 1.44 -1.84
N GLY A 65 -8.84 0.60 -1.29
CA GLY A 65 -9.03 -0.79 -1.70
C GLY A 65 -10.46 -1.01 -2.17
N VAL A 66 -10.66 -1.71 -3.26
CA VAL A 66 -11.99 -2.09 -3.75
C VAL A 66 -12.05 -3.60 -3.80
N THR A 67 -13.09 -4.16 -3.17
CA THR A 67 -13.36 -5.60 -3.16
C THR A 67 -14.80 -5.82 -3.59
N ARG A 68 -15.03 -6.69 -4.57
CA ARG A 68 -16.37 -7.14 -4.92
C ARG A 68 -16.96 -8.01 -3.82
N ASN A 69 -18.28 -8.11 -3.82
CA ASN A 69 -19.01 -8.88 -2.82
C ASN A 69 -18.80 -10.41 -2.95
N ASP A 70 -18.23 -10.88 -4.06
CA ASP A 70 -17.73 -12.25 -4.23
C ASP A 70 -16.35 -12.48 -3.57
N GLY A 71 -15.76 -11.44 -2.97
CA GLY A 71 -14.44 -11.46 -2.36
C GLY A 71 -13.29 -11.12 -3.32
N GLN A 72 -13.57 -10.87 -4.60
CA GLN A 72 -12.54 -10.48 -5.56
C GLN A 72 -12.00 -9.09 -5.26
N VAL A 73 -10.70 -8.98 -5.00
CA VAL A 73 -10.02 -7.68 -4.85
C VAL A 73 -9.79 -7.10 -6.24
N VAL A 74 -10.41 -5.95 -6.51
CA VAL A 74 -10.33 -5.24 -7.80
C VAL A 74 -9.28 -4.13 -7.76
N LEU A 75 -9.10 -3.52 -6.58
CA LEU A 75 -8.06 -2.53 -6.32
C LEU A 75 -7.45 -2.78 -4.94
N GLN A 76 -6.12 -2.83 -4.85
CA GLN A 76 -5.42 -3.05 -3.59
C GLN A 76 -4.42 -1.92 -3.33
N GLY A 77 -4.80 -0.96 -2.49
CA GLY A 77 -3.90 0.10 -2.04
C GLY A 77 -3.65 1.21 -3.06
N GLY A 78 -4.61 1.45 -3.94
CA GLY A 78 -4.49 2.50 -4.95
C GLY A 78 -4.63 3.91 -4.40
N ASP A 79 -4.18 4.90 -5.15
CA ASP A 79 -4.37 6.31 -4.81
C ASP A 79 -5.72 6.87 -5.32
N GLU A 80 -5.99 8.16 -5.04
CA GLU A 80 -7.24 8.81 -5.47
C GLU A 80 -7.37 8.84 -7.01
N ALA A 81 -6.26 9.00 -7.73
CA ALA A 81 -6.27 9.08 -9.19
C ALA A 81 -6.57 7.71 -9.82
N GLU A 82 -6.03 6.64 -9.25
CA GLU A 82 -6.30 5.26 -9.63
C GLU A 82 -7.75 4.89 -9.35
N LEU A 83 -8.28 5.23 -8.17
CA LEU A 83 -9.70 5.01 -7.86
C LEU A 83 -10.61 5.75 -8.85
N ARG A 84 -10.32 7.01 -9.16
CA ARG A 84 -11.09 7.81 -10.12
C ARG A 84 -11.06 7.23 -11.53
N ARG A 85 -9.92 6.68 -11.96
CA ARG A 85 -9.74 6.11 -13.29
C ARG A 85 -10.40 4.74 -13.42
N ALA A 86 -10.23 3.88 -12.42
CA ALA A 86 -10.71 2.50 -12.45
C ALA A 86 -12.19 2.37 -12.04
N HIS A 87 -12.64 3.14 -11.05
CA HIS A 87 -14.00 3.09 -10.51
C HIS A 87 -14.59 4.52 -10.36
N PRO A 88 -14.89 5.21 -11.47
CA PRO A 88 -15.39 6.59 -11.43
C PRO A 88 -16.73 6.73 -10.68
N GLU A 89 -17.58 5.70 -10.72
CA GLU A 89 -18.86 5.69 -9.98
C GLU A 89 -18.66 5.62 -8.47
N LEU A 90 -17.81 4.69 -8.00
CA LEU A 90 -17.45 4.61 -6.57
C LEU A 90 -16.78 5.89 -6.09
N PHE A 91 -15.93 6.49 -6.91
CA PHE A 91 -15.30 7.76 -6.61
C PHE A 91 -16.32 8.89 -6.43
N GLY A 92 -17.33 8.97 -7.30
CA GLY A 92 -18.43 9.92 -7.19
C GLY A 92 -19.23 9.75 -5.90
N LEU A 93 -19.58 8.50 -5.56
CA LEU A 93 -20.28 8.19 -4.30
C LEU A 93 -19.42 8.54 -3.08
N PHE A 94 -18.13 8.21 -3.11
CA PHE A 94 -17.17 8.57 -2.06
C PHE A 94 -17.10 10.10 -1.86
N LYS A 95 -16.96 10.88 -2.93
CA LYS A 95 -16.93 12.36 -2.83
C LYS A 95 -18.24 12.92 -2.27
N ASN A 96 -19.38 12.40 -2.70
CA ASN A 96 -20.68 12.82 -2.18
C ASN A 96 -20.89 12.46 -0.70
N ALA A 97 -20.47 11.26 -0.29
CA ALA A 97 -20.53 10.83 1.11
C ALA A 97 -19.63 11.69 2.00
N THR A 98 -18.40 11.96 1.53
CA THR A 98 -17.42 12.77 2.28
C THR A 98 -17.86 14.24 2.37
N ALA A 99 -18.47 14.78 1.31
CA ALA A 99 -19.02 16.14 1.33
C ALA A 99 -20.13 16.31 2.39
N LYS A 100 -20.98 15.29 2.59
CA LYS A 100 -22.02 15.31 3.63
C LYS A 100 -21.44 15.17 5.06
N SER A 101 -20.43 14.32 5.27
CA SER A 101 -19.83 14.14 6.60
C SER A 101 -19.18 15.42 7.16
N PHE A 102 -18.70 16.32 6.30
CA PHE A 102 -18.19 17.63 6.74
C PHE A 102 -19.28 18.62 7.16
N VAL A 103 -20.51 18.46 6.64
CA VAL A 103 -21.65 19.30 7.01
C VAL A 103 -22.22 18.87 8.36
N ASP A 104 -22.33 17.57 8.61
CA ASP A 104 -22.85 17.01 9.86
C ASP A 104 -21.90 17.25 11.06
N ALA A 105 -20.58 17.10 10.85
CA ALA A 105 -19.58 17.36 11.90
C ALA A 105 -19.56 18.82 12.40
N ARG A 106 -20.05 19.78 11.60
CA ARG A 106 -20.20 21.18 12.03
C ARG A 106 -21.48 21.45 12.83
N LEU A 107 -22.47 20.56 12.75
CA LEU A 107 -23.76 20.73 13.42
C LEU A 107 -23.77 20.15 14.86
N ASP A 108 -22.88 19.20 15.17
CA ASP A 108 -22.80 18.55 16.49
C ASP A 108 -21.84 19.25 17.48
N VAL A 109 -21.27 20.41 17.14
CA VAL A 109 -20.63 21.28 18.14
C VAL A 109 -21.69 22.12 18.84
N ARG A 110 -22.67 21.46 19.49
CA ARG A 110 -23.47 22.15 20.50
C ARG A 110 -22.59 22.35 21.73
N PRO A 111 -22.32 23.59 22.16
CA PRO A 111 -21.60 23.80 23.42
C PRO A 111 -22.42 23.16 24.54
N LYS A 112 -21.81 22.21 25.25
CA LYS A 112 -22.38 21.66 26.49
C LYS A 112 -22.69 22.86 27.41
N PRO A 113 -23.94 23.08 27.84
CA PRO A 113 -24.24 24.17 28.74
C PRO A 113 -23.42 24.00 30.03
N PRO A 114 -22.90 25.07 30.62
CA PRO A 114 -22.12 24.99 31.85
C PRO A 114 -23.00 24.35 32.94
N ASP A 115 -22.41 23.39 33.65
CA ASP A 115 -23.01 22.70 34.78
C ASP A 115 -23.24 23.74 35.89
N VAL A 116 -24.48 24.23 36.01
CA VAL A 116 -24.86 25.16 37.07
C VAL A 116 -25.01 24.32 38.33
N GLY A 117 -23.88 24.20 39.06
CA GLY A 117 -23.82 23.53 40.34
C GLY A 117 -24.90 24.05 41.27
N THR A 118 -25.75 23.13 41.74
CA THR A 118 -26.80 23.41 42.72
C THR A 118 -26.14 23.76 44.07
N PRO A 119 -26.32 24.97 44.62
CA PRO A 119 -25.88 25.25 45.98
C PRO A 119 -26.77 24.47 46.95
N ARG A 120 -26.14 23.75 47.89
CA ARG A 120 -26.78 23.19 49.08
C ARG A 120 -26.74 24.20 50.21
#